data_AF-A0AAE9YVX1-F1
#
_entry.id   AF-A0AAE9YVX1-F1
#
_cell.length_a   1.000
_cell.length_b   1.000
_cell.length_c   1.000
_cell.angle_alpha   90.00
_cell.angle_beta   90.00
_cell.angle_gamma   90.00
#
_symmetry.space_group_name_H-M   'P 1'
#
loop_
_entity.id
_entity.type
_entity.pdbx_description
1 polymer ?
#
loop_
_entity_poly.entity_id
_entity_poly.type
_entity_poly.pdbx_seq_one_letter_code
_entity_poly.pdbx_strand_id
1 'polypeptide(L)'
;MFKKTLLALTIAGTASAANAATVYADITDAVVGDLNTLLTVATPAAGDPYGTDGVITGTENNCDAAATTLGVTLDEGAFTNAGADDDSLTFGAAGQDQTRVIMTATNACTILLDAETKDTTPALDGIEYSTATAIELTPDFIVGLGGLKDEDTITLTFSGAKIDTTLTVAPTVTVSGDAGVRDTGTAATFIGTAADMTFDLLDIDPDGEFVRFTVKSADSATTTVAPNAILNVAGIFLDSTGLSSATSVAMSTVAINTSGTEYDPSSAATIVSLTPQYEATVTTAFDALIDVGDDRQGFENSASADALTLNVDKLTTGLELTPEEATYVITGDFSWMLDDSIDTDESGTLTSAEIANAVTYAGDTLKSYAIDTDLTELTVTTTTGAAVTATQVFTFTVPGYDNGAMEHPVINVQDFTVKVDVQDDDAFTTDPVNMSANLITDAGEWDLNGSVIYLPYVPFGPNTQPIIRHTNKGNQTGDLTVRYMVEGVDTSWNALSAANVDDATPGVRNMLTLITDALKDEGYDATTDGFKVALEFVTNVPSEDVFVYGGAKVTAEGQDRIHLGTLKDND
;
A
#
# COMPACT_ATOMS: atom_id res chain seq x y z
N MET A 1 43.73 29.64 -12.48
CA MET A 1 43.65 28.19 -12.69
C MET A 1 43.24 27.53 -11.39
N PHE A 2 41.97 27.17 -11.23
CA PHE A 2 41.54 26.04 -10.42
C PHE A 2 40.16 25.66 -10.96
N LYS A 3 40.11 24.49 -11.62
CA LYS A 3 38.93 23.95 -12.27
C LYS A 3 37.90 23.57 -11.21
N LYS A 4 36.67 24.06 -11.36
CA LYS A 4 35.48 23.47 -10.75
C LYS A 4 35.23 22.13 -11.45
N THR A 5 35.43 21.03 -10.75
CA THR A 5 34.89 19.74 -11.15
C THR A 5 33.55 19.62 -10.44
N LEU A 6 32.48 19.98 -11.14
CA LEU A 6 31.12 19.67 -10.72
C LEU A 6 30.98 18.15 -10.93
N LEU A 7 31.01 17.40 -9.84
CA LEU A 7 30.65 15.99 -9.85
C LEU A 7 29.12 15.97 -9.93
N ALA A 8 28.59 15.74 -11.13
CA ALA A 8 27.19 15.38 -11.30
C ALA A 8 27.01 14.04 -10.60
N LEU A 9 26.35 14.06 -9.44
CA LEU A 9 25.85 12.86 -8.81
C LEU A 9 24.69 12.39 -9.69
N THR A 10 24.96 11.49 -10.63
CA THR A 10 23.92 10.70 -11.28
C THR A 10 23.24 9.90 -10.18
N ILE A 11 22.07 10.36 -9.74
CA ILE A 11 21.12 9.53 -9.00
C ILE A 11 20.68 8.49 -10.02
N ALA A 12 21.29 7.30 -9.95
CA ALA A 12 20.85 6.14 -10.71
C ALA A 12 19.59 5.61 -10.03
N GLY A 13 18.49 6.35 -10.17
CA GLY A 13 17.15 5.82 -9.92
C GLY A 13 16.74 5.04 -11.17
N THR A 14 16.45 3.76 -11.01
CA THR A 14 15.88 2.94 -12.09
C THR A 14 14.44 3.38 -12.31
N ALA A 15 14.10 3.70 -13.55
CA ALA A 15 12.72 3.99 -13.92
C ALA A 15 12.00 2.69 -14.26
N SER A 16 10.85 2.45 -13.64
CA SER A 16 9.93 1.41 -14.07
C SER A 16 9.21 1.89 -15.33
N ALA A 17 9.27 1.11 -16.41
CA ALA A 17 8.48 1.36 -17.60
C ALA A 17 7.05 0.84 -17.36
N ALA A 18 6.11 1.75 -17.16
CA ALA A 18 4.69 1.41 -17.17
C ALA A 18 4.24 1.27 -18.63
N ASN A 19 3.90 0.07 -19.08
CA ASN A 19 3.16 -0.08 -20.34
C ASN A 19 1.80 0.55 -20.13
N ALA A 20 1.58 1.70 -20.75
CA ALA A 20 0.43 2.52 -20.49
C ALA A 20 -0.72 2.17 -21.44
N ALA A 21 -1.96 2.35 -20.98
CA ALA A 21 -3.14 2.14 -21.80
C ALA A 21 -3.10 2.96 -23.09
N THR A 22 -3.71 2.43 -24.16
CA THR A 22 -3.79 3.13 -25.44
C THR A 22 -4.81 4.26 -25.39
N VAL A 23 -4.43 5.47 -25.81
CA VAL A 23 -5.32 6.65 -25.88
C VAL A 23 -5.88 6.81 -27.29
N TYR A 24 -7.18 7.06 -27.40
CA TYR A 24 -7.92 7.14 -28.66
C TYR A 24 -8.44 8.53 -28.92
N ALA A 25 -8.23 9.04 -30.14
CA ALA A 25 -8.86 10.26 -30.56
C ALA A 25 -10.39 10.09 -30.71
N ASP A 26 -11.12 11.11 -30.27
CA ASP A 26 -12.58 11.18 -30.36
C ASP A 26 -12.99 11.78 -31.71
N ILE A 27 -14.10 11.30 -32.27
CA ILE A 27 -14.62 11.83 -33.54
C ILE A 27 -15.48 13.06 -33.23
N THR A 28 -14.92 14.23 -33.48
CA THR A 28 -15.64 15.51 -33.35
C THR A 28 -16.27 15.97 -34.66
N ASP A 29 -17.21 16.92 -34.59
CA ASP A 29 -17.77 17.59 -35.78
C ASP A 29 -16.69 18.26 -36.66
N ALA A 30 -15.54 18.63 -36.07
CA ALA A 30 -14.39 19.16 -36.79
C ALA A 30 -13.72 18.09 -37.67
N VAL A 31 -13.60 16.84 -37.19
CA VAL A 31 -13.11 15.70 -37.98
C VAL A 31 -14.00 15.43 -39.17
N VAL A 32 -15.33 15.55 -39.02
CA VAL A 32 -16.27 15.44 -40.14
C VAL A 32 -16.08 16.59 -41.15
N GLY A 33 -15.75 17.80 -40.68
CA GLY A 33 -15.39 18.95 -41.53
C GLY A 33 -14.09 18.75 -42.30
N ASP A 34 -13.07 18.21 -41.66
CA ASP A 34 -11.77 17.89 -42.29
C ASP A 34 -11.87 16.70 -43.23
N LEU A 35 -12.70 15.69 -42.93
CA LEU A 35 -12.97 14.59 -43.85
C LEU A 35 -13.73 15.08 -45.08
N ASN A 36 -14.70 15.99 -44.92
CA ASN A 36 -15.35 16.66 -46.05
C ASN A 36 -14.33 17.45 -46.88
N THR A 37 -13.36 18.09 -46.23
CA THR A 37 -12.27 18.79 -46.92
C THR A 37 -11.38 17.79 -47.66
N LEU A 38 -10.94 16.71 -47.02
CA LEU A 38 -10.13 15.65 -47.63
C LEU A 38 -10.82 15.05 -48.86
N LEU A 39 -12.11 14.72 -48.74
CA LEU A 39 -12.93 14.21 -49.83
C LEU A 39 -13.08 15.26 -50.95
N THR A 40 -13.11 16.56 -50.63
CA THR A 40 -13.16 17.61 -51.67
C THR A 40 -11.83 17.86 -52.39
N VAL A 41 -10.67 17.60 -51.76
CA VAL A 41 -9.35 17.79 -52.41
C VAL A 41 -8.75 16.52 -53.02
N ALA A 42 -9.29 15.33 -52.72
CA ALA A 42 -8.76 14.08 -53.23
C ALA A 42 -8.89 13.97 -54.77
N THR A 43 -7.77 13.99 -55.46
CA THR A 43 -7.69 13.64 -56.90
C THR A 43 -7.74 12.12 -57.05
N PRO A 44 -8.60 11.56 -57.92
CA PRO A 44 -8.74 10.12 -58.03
C PRO A 44 -7.54 9.52 -58.77
N ALA A 45 -7.38 8.21 -58.66
CA ALA A 45 -6.49 7.47 -59.54
C ALA A 45 -6.92 7.72 -61.01
N ALA A 46 -5.95 7.78 -61.92
CA ALA A 46 -6.22 8.07 -63.32
C ALA A 46 -7.13 7.00 -63.94
N GLY A 47 -8.41 7.32 -64.14
CA GLY A 47 -9.39 6.45 -64.81
C GLY A 47 -10.78 6.40 -64.17
N ASP A 48 -10.94 6.84 -62.92
CA ASP A 48 -12.23 6.79 -62.22
C ASP A 48 -13.01 8.10 -62.44
N PRO A 49 -14.24 8.03 -63.00
CA PRO A 49 -15.08 9.21 -63.15
C PRO A 49 -15.59 9.68 -61.78
N TYR A 50 -15.31 10.94 -61.45
CA TYR A 50 -16.19 11.67 -60.54
C TYR A 50 -17.44 12.08 -61.30
N GLY A 51 -18.53 12.29 -60.58
CA GLY A 51 -19.68 12.98 -61.15
C GLY A 51 -19.30 14.31 -61.78
N THR A 52 -20.21 14.92 -62.52
CA THR A 52 -19.86 15.97 -63.50
C THR A 52 -19.28 17.24 -62.89
N ASP A 53 -19.30 17.41 -61.57
CA ASP A 53 -18.71 18.53 -60.83
C ASP A 53 -17.23 18.34 -60.44
N GLY A 54 -16.70 17.12 -60.52
CA GLY A 54 -15.29 16.81 -60.24
C GLY A 54 -14.92 16.79 -58.76
N VAL A 55 -15.88 16.62 -57.85
CA VAL A 55 -15.67 16.64 -56.40
C VAL A 55 -16.36 15.43 -55.73
N ILE A 56 -15.80 14.87 -54.64
CA ILE A 56 -16.42 13.71 -53.94
C ILE A 56 -17.62 14.11 -53.06
N THR A 57 -17.84 15.42 -52.85
CA THR A 57 -18.99 15.92 -52.07
C THR A 57 -19.85 16.85 -52.93
N GLY A 58 -21.14 16.55 -53.06
CA GLY A 58 -22.03 17.19 -54.03
C GLY A 58 -23.27 16.36 -54.32
N THR A 59 -23.98 16.69 -55.41
CA THR A 59 -25.15 15.93 -55.87
C THR A 59 -24.77 14.74 -56.76
N GLU A 60 -23.52 14.64 -57.18
CA GLU A 60 -23.00 13.65 -58.13
C GLU A 60 -21.65 13.11 -57.62
N ASN A 61 -21.68 12.17 -56.66
CA ASN A 61 -20.46 11.62 -56.04
C ASN A 61 -20.19 10.20 -56.54
N ASN A 62 -19.06 9.62 -56.14
CA ASN A 62 -18.73 8.24 -56.45
C ASN A 62 -18.38 7.52 -55.13
N CYS A 63 -19.21 6.54 -54.74
CA CYS A 63 -19.02 5.80 -53.50
C CYS A 63 -17.76 4.93 -53.50
N ASP A 64 -17.31 4.44 -54.65
CA ASP A 64 -16.03 3.72 -54.79
C ASP A 64 -14.84 4.65 -54.56
N ALA A 65 -14.94 5.88 -55.07
CA ALA A 65 -13.89 6.87 -54.86
C ALA A 65 -13.83 7.31 -53.40
N ALA A 66 -14.97 7.52 -52.73
CA ALA A 66 -15.01 7.82 -51.30
C ALA A 66 -14.42 6.66 -50.46
N ALA A 67 -14.78 5.40 -50.78
CA ALA A 67 -14.22 4.23 -50.11
C ALA A 67 -12.70 4.14 -50.30
N THR A 68 -12.22 4.38 -51.53
CA THR A 68 -10.80 4.40 -51.87
C THR A 68 -10.05 5.52 -51.13
N THR A 69 -10.61 6.74 -51.09
CA THR A 69 -10.02 7.87 -50.36
C THR A 69 -9.90 7.61 -48.87
N LEU A 70 -10.92 6.97 -48.27
CA LEU A 70 -10.89 6.58 -46.86
C LEU A 70 -10.04 5.32 -46.61
N GLY A 71 -9.56 4.65 -47.65
CA GLY A 71 -8.80 3.41 -47.54
C GLY A 71 -9.62 2.23 -47.03
N VAL A 72 -10.92 2.21 -47.30
CA VAL A 72 -11.87 1.17 -46.88
C VAL A 72 -12.50 0.50 -48.10
N THR A 73 -13.04 -0.71 -47.94
CA THR A 73 -13.80 -1.37 -49.01
C THR A 73 -15.24 -0.87 -49.01
N LEU A 74 -15.79 -0.56 -50.19
CA LEU A 74 -17.20 -0.25 -50.34
C LEU A 74 -18.04 -1.51 -50.04
N ASP A 75 -18.99 -1.42 -49.12
CA ASP A 75 -19.99 -2.45 -48.89
C ASP A 75 -21.20 -2.21 -49.80
N GLU A 76 -21.24 -2.93 -50.92
CA GLU A 76 -22.30 -2.82 -51.92
C GLU A 76 -23.65 -3.39 -51.45
N GLY A 77 -23.65 -4.23 -50.40
CA GLY A 77 -24.84 -4.91 -49.90
C GLY A 77 -25.63 -5.63 -51.00
N ALA A 78 -26.90 -5.23 -51.19
CA ALA A 78 -27.79 -5.79 -52.23
C ALA A 78 -27.90 -4.90 -53.50
N PHE A 79 -27.14 -3.80 -53.56
CA PHE A 79 -27.27 -2.80 -54.63
C PHE A 79 -26.22 -3.06 -55.71
N THR A 80 -26.66 -3.57 -56.86
CA THR A 80 -25.81 -4.12 -57.94
C THR A 80 -25.33 -3.09 -58.98
N ASN A 81 -25.51 -1.80 -58.70
CA ASN A 81 -25.02 -0.67 -59.52
C ASN A 81 -24.16 0.28 -58.66
N ALA A 82 -23.30 -0.27 -57.81
CA ALA A 82 -22.29 0.51 -57.11
C ALA A 82 -21.29 1.04 -58.14
N GLY A 83 -20.99 2.34 -58.12
CA GLY A 83 -19.96 2.95 -58.98
C GLY A 83 -20.46 3.63 -60.28
N ALA A 84 -21.74 3.99 -60.38
CA ALA A 84 -22.18 4.90 -61.42
C ALA A 84 -21.94 6.35 -60.99
N ASP A 85 -21.58 7.23 -61.93
CA ASP A 85 -21.05 8.59 -61.73
C ASP A 85 -21.96 9.60 -60.95
N ASP A 86 -23.05 9.19 -60.29
CA ASP A 86 -24.04 10.07 -59.64
C ASP A 86 -24.54 9.52 -58.28
N ASP A 87 -23.66 9.08 -57.39
CA ASP A 87 -24.04 8.63 -56.05
C ASP A 87 -24.25 9.80 -55.07
N SER A 88 -25.30 9.78 -54.25
CA SER A 88 -25.46 10.70 -53.12
C SER A 88 -24.69 10.19 -51.89
N LEU A 89 -23.77 10.98 -51.37
CA LEU A 89 -22.97 10.60 -50.21
C LEU A 89 -23.46 11.30 -48.95
N THR A 90 -23.66 10.53 -47.89
CA THR A 90 -24.11 11.04 -46.58
C THR A 90 -23.21 10.53 -45.46
N PHE A 91 -23.11 11.27 -44.37
CA PHE A 91 -22.48 10.79 -43.14
C PHE A 91 -23.56 10.18 -42.24
N GLY A 92 -23.35 8.94 -41.82
CA GLY A 92 -24.19 8.31 -40.81
C GLY A 92 -23.77 8.73 -39.40
N ALA A 93 -24.44 8.17 -38.39
CA ALA A 93 -24.01 8.37 -37.02
C ALA A 93 -22.60 7.77 -36.83
N ALA A 94 -21.68 8.55 -36.26
CA ALA A 94 -20.40 8.04 -35.75
C ALA A 94 -20.66 6.97 -34.68
N GLY A 95 -19.71 6.06 -34.45
CA GLY A 95 -19.87 5.02 -33.43
C GLY A 95 -19.93 3.57 -33.92
N GLN A 96 -19.46 3.26 -35.14
CA GLN A 96 -19.42 1.87 -35.63
C GLN A 96 -18.13 1.17 -35.21
N ASP A 97 -18.04 -0.16 -35.31
CA ASP A 97 -16.80 -0.90 -35.00
C ASP A 97 -15.75 -0.86 -36.13
N GLN A 98 -16.08 -0.26 -37.28
CA GLN A 98 -15.20 -0.07 -38.44
C GLN A 98 -15.61 1.17 -39.24
N THR A 99 -14.62 1.89 -39.78
CA THR A 99 -14.88 2.89 -40.84
C THR A 99 -15.25 2.15 -42.11
N ARG A 100 -16.44 2.42 -42.66
CA ARG A 100 -16.95 1.75 -43.86
C ARG A 100 -17.76 2.73 -44.70
N VAL A 101 -17.71 2.56 -46.01
CA VAL A 101 -18.68 3.18 -46.92
C VAL A 101 -19.69 2.10 -47.27
N ILE A 102 -20.98 2.34 -47.01
CA ILE A 102 -22.05 1.37 -47.25
C ILE A 102 -23.05 1.95 -48.23
N MET A 103 -23.37 1.20 -49.29
CA MET A 103 -24.47 1.54 -50.19
C MET A 103 -25.79 1.43 -49.43
N THR A 104 -26.52 2.55 -49.31
CA THR A 104 -27.82 2.60 -48.62
C THR A 104 -29.01 2.63 -49.57
N ALA A 105 -28.78 2.99 -50.84
CA ALA A 105 -29.74 2.85 -51.93
C ALA A 105 -29.01 2.73 -53.28
N THR A 106 -29.76 2.50 -54.36
CA THR A 106 -29.24 2.73 -55.72
C THR A 106 -28.83 4.19 -55.83
N ASN A 107 -27.58 4.43 -56.18
CA ASN A 107 -26.97 5.75 -56.25
C ASN A 107 -26.91 6.51 -54.91
N ALA A 108 -26.74 5.80 -53.79
CA ALA A 108 -26.51 6.45 -52.51
C ALA A 108 -25.66 5.59 -51.58
N CYS A 109 -24.69 6.21 -50.91
CA CYS A 109 -23.97 5.60 -49.81
C CYS A 109 -23.95 6.47 -48.57
N THR A 110 -23.70 5.78 -47.46
CA THR A 110 -23.45 6.39 -46.17
C THR A 110 -22.05 6.02 -45.73
N ILE A 111 -21.23 7.02 -45.44
CA ILE A 111 -19.97 6.84 -44.71
C ILE A 111 -20.34 6.64 -43.25
N LEU A 112 -19.98 5.49 -42.72
CA LEU A 112 -20.00 5.21 -41.30
C LEU A 112 -18.56 5.28 -40.80
N LEU A 113 -18.31 6.13 -39.81
CA LEU A 113 -17.00 6.24 -39.19
C LEU A 113 -16.94 5.27 -38.01
N ASP A 114 -15.80 4.58 -37.91
CA ASP A 114 -15.43 3.80 -36.73
C ASP A 114 -15.52 4.70 -35.50
N ALA A 115 -16.28 4.36 -34.45
CA ALA A 115 -15.81 4.78 -33.13
C ALA A 115 -14.58 3.93 -32.95
N GLU A 116 -13.41 4.55 -32.99
CA GLU A 116 -12.15 3.84 -32.85
C GLU A 116 -12.06 3.23 -31.43
N THR A 117 -12.75 2.12 -31.22
CA THR A 117 -12.66 1.27 -30.03
C THR A 117 -11.86 0.07 -30.48
N LYS A 118 -10.56 0.25 -30.72
CA LYS A 118 -9.67 -0.91 -30.64
C LYS A 118 -9.58 -1.34 -29.19
N ASP A 119 -9.35 -2.63 -28.99
CA ASP A 119 -9.19 -3.23 -27.67
C ASP A 119 -8.07 -2.47 -26.93
N THR A 120 -8.44 -1.64 -25.97
CA THR A 120 -7.48 -0.96 -25.09
C THR A 120 -6.77 -2.07 -24.34
N THR A 121 -5.45 -2.18 -24.44
CA THR A 121 -4.74 -2.90 -23.39
C THR A 121 -5.13 -2.19 -22.09
N PRO A 122 -5.73 -2.88 -21.10
CA PRO A 122 -6.08 -2.24 -19.84
C PRO A 122 -4.84 -1.54 -19.29
N ALA A 123 -5.02 -0.38 -18.65
CA ALA A 123 -3.95 0.18 -17.83
C ALA A 123 -3.47 -0.94 -16.90
N LEU A 124 -2.16 -1.22 -16.92
CA LEU A 124 -1.63 -2.20 -16.00
C LEU A 124 -1.55 -1.52 -14.62
N ASP A 125 -2.42 -1.96 -13.71
CA ASP A 125 -2.37 -1.56 -12.31
C ASP A 125 -1.22 -2.30 -11.61
N GLY A 126 -0.36 -1.61 -10.84
CA GLY A 126 0.56 -2.33 -9.94
C GLY A 126 1.93 -1.73 -9.62
N ILE A 127 2.23 -0.49 -10.03
CA ILE A 127 3.51 0.12 -9.65
C ILE A 127 3.45 0.58 -8.19
N GLU A 128 4.30 -0.01 -7.36
CA GLU A 128 4.46 0.36 -5.97
C GLU A 128 5.07 1.78 -5.88
N TYR A 129 4.32 2.71 -5.29
CA TYR A 129 4.72 4.13 -5.25
C TYR A 129 5.86 4.40 -4.26
N SER A 130 5.99 3.63 -3.18
CA SER A 130 6.81 3.99 -2.01
C SER A 130 8.32 4.07 -2.27
N THR A 131 8.82 3.60 -3.41
CA THR A 131 10.26 3.53 -3.71
C THR A 131 10.66 3.99 -5.11
N ALA A 132 9.72 4.18 -6.04
CA ALA A 132 10.05 4.62 -7.39
C ALA A 132 10.50 6.08 -7.37
N THR A 133 11.81 6.32 -7.44
CA THR A 133 12.38 7.68 -7.55
C THR A 133 11.95 8.38 -8.84
N ALA A 134 11.55 7.61 -9.85
CA ALA A 134 11.02 8.07 -11.13
C ALA A 134 10.17 6.96 -11.76
N ILE A 135 9.00 7.31 -12.31
CA ILE A 135 8.14 6.37 -13.04
C ILE A 135 8.16 6.80 -14.51
N GLU A 136 8.66 5.96 -15.40
CA GLU A 136 8.65 6.24 -16.84
C GLU A 136 7.31 5.80 -17.45
N LEU A 137 6.66 6.73 -18.14
CA LEU A 137 5.47 6.49 -18.91
C LEU A 137 5.84 6.10 -20.33
N THR A 138 5.31 4.97 -20.78
CA THR A 138 5.41 4.52 -22.17
C THR A 138 4.03 4.31 -22.81
N PRO A 139 3.21 5.38 -22.95
CA PRO A 139 1.87 5.24 -23.50
C PRO A 139 1.91 5.14 -25.03
N ASP A 140 0.96 4.38 -25.55
CA ASP A 140 0.60 4.41 -26.96
C ASP A 140 -0.60 5.34 -27.15
N PHE A 141 -0.64 6.09 -28.25
CA PHE A 141 -1.87 6.73 -28.69
C PHE A 141 -2.08 6.54 -30.19
N ILE A 142 -3.34 6.51 -30.59
CA ILE A 142 -3.71 6.29 -31.99
C ILE A 142 -4.08 7.62 -32.62
N VAL A 143 -3.47 7.89 -33.78
CA VAL A 143 -3.82 9.02 -34.64
C VAL A 143 -5.18 8.77 -35.25
N GLY A 144 -6.12 9.68 -35.12
CA GLY A 144 -7.44 9.49 -35.73
C GLY A 144 -7.46 9.71 -37.24
N LEU A 145 -8.67 9.82 -37.78
CA LEU A 145 -8.94 9.60 -39.20
C LEU A 145 -8.29 10.61 -40.16
N GLY A 146 -7.88 11.77 -39.66
CA GLY A 146 -7.22 12.81 -40.45
C GLY A 146 -5.75 12.53 -40.76
N GLY A 147 -5.10 11.63 -40.01
CA GLY A 147 -3.64 11.51 -40.01
C GLY A 147 -2.95 12.74 -39.41
N LEU A 148 -1.61 12.78 -39.45
CA LEU A 148 -0.83 13.97 -39.07
C LEU A 148 0.06 14.40 -40.23
N LYS A 149 0.20 15.70 -40.45
CA LYS A 149 1.00 16.29 -41.52
C LYS A 149 2.24 16.98 -40.97
N ASP A 150 3.15 17.32 -41.88
CA ASP A 150 4.31 18.15 -41.55
C ASP A 150 3.89 19.45 -40.87
N GLU A 151 4.66 19.86 -39.86
CA GLU A 151 4.43 21.06 -39.03
C GLU A 151 3.21 21.00 -38.09
N ASP A 152 2.43 19.92 -38.10
CA ASP A 152 1.37 19.73 -37.11
C ASP A 152 1.98 19.56 -35.70
N THR A 153 1.27 20.03 -34.68
CA THR A 153 1.69 19.94 -33.28
C THR A 153 0.81 18.98 -32.52
N ILE A 154 1.42 18.05 -31.78
CA ILE A 154 0.72 17.11 -30.90
C ILE A 154 0.95 17.57 -29.46
N THR A 155 -0.11 17.70 -28.68
CA THR A 155 -0.05 18.01 -27.25
C THR A 155 -0.51 16.81 -26.45
N LEU A 156 0.36 16.27 -25.60
CA LEU A 156 0.03 15.23 -24.62
C LEU A 156 -0.19 15.93 -23.28
N THR A 157 -1.40 15.84 -22.71
CA THR A 157 -1.75 16.44 -21.43
C THR A 157 -1.93 15.35 -20.38
N PHE A 158 -1.34 15.54 -19.21
CA PHE A 158 -1.34 14.58 -18.11
C PHE A 158 -2.16 15.11 -16.94
N SER A 159 -2.82 14.20 -16.23
CA SER A 159 -3.59 14.49 -15.03
C SER A 159 -3.39 13.40 -13.99
N GLY A 160 -3.61 13.73 -12.71
CA GLY A 160 -3.38 12.83 -11.57
C GLY A 160 -1.94 12.85 -11.04
N ALA A 161 -0.96 13.16 -11.89
CA ALA A 161 0.44 13.39 -11.54
C ALA A 161 1.06 14.46 -12.45
N LYS A 162 2.11 15.13 -11.97
CA LYS A 162 2.94 16.05 -12.77
C LYS A 162 4.09 15.30 -13.41
N ILE A 163 4.61 15.83 -14.51
CA ILE A 163 5.86 15.38 -15.13
C ILE A 163 7.06 15.91 -14.33
N ASP A 164 8.04 15.04 -14.06
CA ASP A 164 9.36 15.45 -13.58
C ASP A 164 10.15 16.05 -14.76
N THR A 165 10.14 17.37 -14.84
CA THR A 165 10.88 18.15 -15.87
C THR A 165 12.40 18.05 -15.75
N THR A 166 12.93 17.54 -14.64
CA THR A 166 14.38 17.36 -14.44
C THR A 166 14.87 16.05 -15.03
N LEU A 167 14.02 15.02 -15.04
CA LEU A 167 14.29 13.71 -15.64
C LEU A 167 13.76 13.61 -17.07
N THR A 168 12.62 14.23 -17.35
CA THR A 168 12.02 14.30 -18.69
C THR A 168 12.76 15.33 -19.54
N VAL A 169 13.90 14.94 -20.10
CA VAL A 169 14.77 15.87 -20.85
C VAL A 169 14.58 15.77 -22.37
N ALA A 170 14.33 14.56 -22.88
CA ALA A 170 14.21 14.30 -24.31
C ALA A 170 13.19 13.17 -24.56
N PRO A 171 11.91 13.37 -24.20
CA PRO A 171 10.88 12.40 -24.55
C PRO A 171 10.81 12.24 -26.07
N THR A 172 10.38 11.06 -26.51
CA THR A 172 10.33 10.69 -27.92
C THR A 172 8.96 10.17 -28.30
N VAL A 173 8.57 10.41 -29.54
CA VAL A 173 7.40 9.78 -30.17
C VAL A 173 7.88 9.01 -31.39
N THR A 174 7.40 7.79 -31.57
CA THR A 174 7.76 6.93 -32.71
C THR A 174 6.51 6.28 -33.31
N VAL A 175 6.48 6.14 -34.64
CA VAL A 175 5.40 5.43 -35.32
C VAL A 175 5.61 3.92 -35.19
N SER A 176 4.60 3.20 -34.73
CA SER A 176 4.65 1.74 -34.61
C SER A 176 4.48 1.07 -35.97
N GLY A 177 5.57 0.48 -36.47
CA GLY A 177 5.61 -0.26 -37.73
C GLY A 177 5.56 0.60 -39.00
N ASP A 178 5.96 0.01 -40.13
CA ASP A 178 6.07 0.71 -41.41
C ASP A 178 4.70 1.09 -42.03
N ALA A 179 3.60 0.49 -41.56
CA ALA A 179 2.25 0.79 -42.05
C ALA A 179 1.71 2.16 -41.57
N GLY A 180 2.40 2.82 -40.63
CA GLY A 180 1.95 4.09 -40.05
C GLY A 180 2.34 5.34 -40.83
N VAL A 181 3.03 5.23 -41.97
CA VAL A 181 3.43 6.38 -42.81
C VAL A 181 2.88 6.24 -44.23
N ARG A 182 2.30 7.32 -44.78
CA ARG A 182 1.73 7.38 -46.13
C ARG A 182 2.39 8.45 -46.99
N ASP A 183 2.61 8.13 -48.26
CA ASP A 183 2.96 9.08 -49.32
C ASP A 183 1.70 9.40 -50.16
N THR A 184 1.27 10.66 -50.17
CA THR A 184 0.09 11.17 -50.88
C THR A 184 0.38 11.63 -52.31
N GLY A 185 1.65 11.63 -52.76
CA GLY A 185 2.08 12.18 -54.05
C GLY A 185 1.90 11.23 -55.24
N THR A 186 1.77 9.92 -55.02
CA THR A 186 1.64 8.93 -56.09
C THR A 186 0.77 7.75 -55.65
N ALA A 187 -0.42 7.59 -56.24
CA ALA A 187 -1.33 6.44 -56.10
C ALA A 187 -1.18 5.65 -54.78
N ALA A 188 -1.51 6.29 -53.64
CA ALA A 188 -1.66 5.74 -52.28
C ALA A 188 -1.02 4.35 -52.04
N THR A 189 0.29 4.22 -52.28
CA THR A 189 1.01 2.99 -51.98
C THR A 189 1.77 3.24 -50.67
N PHE A 190 1.62 2.35 -49.69
CA PHE A 190 2.38 2.39 -48.44
C PHE A 190 3.87 2.22 -48.74
N ILE A 191 4.60 3.32 -48.90
CA ILE A 191 6.02 3.32 -49.32
C ILE A 191 6.92 3.97 -48.24
N GLY A 192 6.36 4.78 -47.34
CA GLY A 192 7.15 5.40 -46.27
C GLY A 192 7.65 4.37 -45.26
N THR A 193 8.91 4.50 -44.87
CA THR A 193 9.40 3.82 -43.67
C THR A 193 9.14 4.72 -42.47
N ALA A 194 9.04 4.16 -41.27
CA ALA A 194 8.91 4.97 -40.05
C ALA A 194 10.05 6.01 -39.88
N ALA A 195 11.17 5.85 -40.60
CA ALA A 195 12.29 6.78 -40.60
C ALA A 195 12.04 8.10 -41.35
N ASP A 196 10.99 8.18 -42.17
CA ASP A 196 10.65 9.37 -42.97
C ASP A 196 9.83 10.40 -42.18
N MET A 197 9.40 10.05 -40.97
CA MET A 197 8.68 10.91 -40.03
C MET A 197 9.44 10.99 -38.70
N THR A 198 9.68 12.20 -38.21
CA THR A 198 10.23 12.44 -36.88
C THR A 198 9.32 13.36 -36.08
N PHE A 199 9.41 13.28 -34.76
CA PHE A 199 8.65 14.13 -33.85
C PHE A 199 9.65 14.91 -33.02
N ASP A 200 9.76 16.21 -33.32
CA ASP A 200 10.69 17.08 -32.60
C ASP A 200 9.99 17.59 -31.33
N LEU A 201 10.64 17.46 -30.18
CA LEU A 201 10.16 18.06 -28.94
C LEU A 201 10.07 19.59 -29.12
N LEU A 202 8.86 20.13 -28.98
CA LEU A 202 8.61 21.56 -29.04
C LEU A 202 8.89 22.18 -27.67
N ASP A 203 8.20 21.69 -26.64
CA ASP A 203 8.43 22.05 -25.25
C ASP A 203 7.79 21.06 -24.27
N ILE A 204 8.16 21.24 -23.00
CA ILE A 204 7.59 20.59 -21.83
C ILE A 204 7.10 21.73 -20.95
N ASP A 205 5.86 21.63 -20.49
CA ASP A 205 5.28 22.60 -19.58
C ASP A 205 6.12 22.72 -18.29
N PRO A 206 6.53 23.93 -17.86
CA PRO A 206 7.30 24.09 -16.63
C PRO A 206 6.54 23.64 -15.37
N ASP A 207 5.21 23.59 -15.41
CA ASP A 207 4.37 23.09 -14.33
C ASP A 207 4.13 21.56 -14.43
N GLY A 208 4.64 20.91 -15.48
CA GLY A 208 4.60 19.47 -15.70
C GLY A 208 3.26 18.94 -16.18
N GLU A 209 2.39 19.77 -16.77
CA GLU A 209 1.04 19.36 -17.19
C GLU A 209 0.98 18.79 -18.62
N PHE A 210 1.90 19.19 -19.50
CA PHE A 210 1.90 18.71 -20.89
C PHE A 210 3.29 18.57 -21.51
N VAL A 211 3.36 17.78 -22.59
CA VAL A 211 4.50 17.69 -23.52
C VAL A 211 3.99 17.96 -24.94
N ARG A 212 4.70 18.77 -25.72
CA ARG A 212 4.34 19.03 -27.13
C ARG A 212 5.42 18.59 -28.10
N PHE A 213 4.97 18.02 -29.21
CA PHE A 213 5.82 17.61 -30.31
C PHE A 213 5.38 18.28 -31.60
N THR A 214 6.33 18.61 -32.48
CA THR A 214 6.05 19.01 -33.85
C THR A 214 6.40 17.86 -34.78
N VAL A 215 5.45 17.53 -35.67
CA VAL A 215 5.61 16.52 -36.70
C VAL A 215 6.54 17.06 -37.77
N LYS A 216 7.55 16.26 -38.14
CA LYS A 216 8.46 16.54 -39.24
C LYS A 216 8.49 15.39 -40.22
N SER A 217 8.48 15.73 -41.48
CA SER A 217 8.53 14.80 -42.60
C SER A 217 9.75 15.07 -43.47
N ALA A 218 10.25 14.03 -44.14
CA ALA A 218 11.29 14.20 -45.15
C ALA A 218 10.81 14.97 -46.39
N ASP A 219 9.51 14.90 -46.70
CA ASP A 219 8.83 15.65 -47.77
C ASP A 219 7.47 16.16 -47.29
N SER A 220 7.41 17.45 -46.96
CA SER A 220 6.23 18.11 -46.40
C SER A 220 5.03 18.17 -47.33
N ALA A 221 5.24 17.92 -48.63
CA ALA A 221 4.15 17.94 -49.61
C ALA A 221 3.44 16.59 -49.72
N THR A 222 4.07 15.49 -49.31
CA THR A 222 3.61 14.14 -49.67
C THR A 222 3.62 13.15 -48.50
N THR A 223 4.45 13.32 -47.48
CA THR A 223 4.56 12.35 -46.39
C THR A 223 3.70 12.75 -45.19
N THR A 224 2.85 11.84 -44.74
CA THR A 224 1.95 12.03 -43.58
C THR A 224 1.98 10.81 -42.67
N VAL A 225 1.71 11.01 -41.38
CA VAL A 225 1.35 9.91 -40.47
C VAL A 225 -0.03 9.41 -40.89
N ALA A 226 -0.13 8.11 -41.13
CA ALA A 226 -1.36 7.49 -41.60
C ALA A 226 -2.47 7.64 -40.55
N PRO A 227 -3.74 7.74 -40.99
CA PRO A 227 -4.87 7.49 -40.11
C PRO A 227 -4.73 6.14 -39.39
N ASN A 228 -5.10 6.10 -38.12
CA ASN A 228 -5.08 4.95 -37.22
C ASN A 228 -3.67 4.39 -36.96
N ALA A 229 -2.62 5.17 -37.24
CA ALA A 229 -1.25 4.84 -36.86
C ALA A 229 -1.10 4.90 -35.34
N ILE A 230 -0.38 3.92 -34.78
CA ILE A 230 -0.05 3.89 -33.36
C ILE A 230 1.25 4.67 -33.16
N LEU A 231 1.23 5.63 -32.25
CA LEU A 231 2.39 6.41 -31.83
C LEU A 231 2.81 5.98 -30.42
N ASN A 232 4.01 5.43 -30.31
CA ASN A 232 4.61 5.02 -29.04
C ASN A 232 5.37 6.22 -28.46
N VAL A 233 5.03 6.61 -27.24
CA VAL A 233 5.70 7.68 -26.49
C VAL A 233 6.65 7.06 -25.48
N ALA A 234 7.82 7.66 -25.27
CA ALA A 234 8.79 7.23 -24.27
C ALA A 234 9.56 8.40 -23.68
N GLY A 235 10.29 8.18 -22.58
CA GLY A 235 11.15 9.19 -21.94
C GLY A 235 10.39 10.27 -21.18
N ILE A 236 9.14 10.00 -20.76
CA ILE A 236 8.34 10.87 -19.88
C ILE A 236 8.38 10.29 -18.47
N PHE A 237 8.83 11.08 -17.49
CA PHE A 237 8.93 10.65 -16.10
C PHE A 237 7.93 11.42 -15.23
N LEU A 238 7.26 10.72 -14.31
CA LEU A 238 6.40 11.37 -13.31
C LEU A 238 7.21 11.96 -12.16
N ASP A 239 6.79 13.13 -11.69
CA ASP A 239 7.25 13.72 -10.43
C ASP A 239 6.72 12.86 -9.27
N SER A 240 7.64 12.33 -8.48
CA SER A 240 7.31 11.54 -7.30
C SER A 240 6.68 12.39 -6.19
N THR A 241 6.72 13.73 -6.28
CA THR A 241 6.15 14.62 -5.27
C THR A 241 4.62 14.54 -5.27
N GLY A 242 4.06 13.96 -4.20
CA GLY A 242 2.62 13.98 -3.94
C GLY A 242 1.83 12.90 -4.66
N LEU A 243 2.47 11.89 -5.26
CA LEU A 243 1.75 10.68 -5.61
C LEU A 243 1.40 9.91 -4.33
N SER A 244 0.55 8.91 -4.48
CA SER A 244 0.07 8.05 -3.41
C SER A 244 -0.24 6.68 -3.99
N SER A 245 -0.47 5.71 -3.11
CA SER A 245 -0.95 4.38 -3.46
C SER A 245 -2.37 4.34 -4.05
N ALA A 246 -3.02 5.49 -4.27
CA ALA A 246 -4.29 5.58 -4.98
C ALA A 246 -4.19 6.52 -6.20
N THR A 247 -2.98 6.92 -6.61
CA THR A 247 -2.80 7.83 -7.73
C THR A 247 -3.05 7.10 -9.04
N SER A 248 -4.02 7.62 -9.80
CA SER A 248 -4.26 7.24 -11.20
C SER A 248 -3.81 8.38 -12.08
N VAL A 249 -2.96 8.08 -13.07
CA VAL A 249 -2.50 9.06 -14.04
C VAL A 249 -3.23 8.82 -15.34
N ALA A 250 -3.83 9.87 -15.87
CA ALA A 250 -4.52 9.85 -17.15
C ALA A 250 -3.86 10.78 -18.15
N MET A 251 -3.89 10.40 -19.42
CA MET A 251 -3.38 11.19 -20.54
C MET A 251 -4.49 11.47 -21.54
N SER A 252 -4.52 12.70 -22.05
CA SER A 252 -5.27 13.09 -23.25
C SER A 252 -4.33 13.70 -24.27
N THR A 253 -4.77 13.74 -25.52
CA THR A 253 -4.00 14.18 -26.68
C THR A 253 -4.85 15.14 -27.53
N VAL A 254 -4.20 16.07 -28.21
CA VAL A 254 -4.83 16.90 -29.24
C VAL A 254 -3.80 17.26 -30.30
N ALA A 255 -4.19 17.20 -31.57
CA ALA A 255 -3.38 17.68 -32.68
C ALA A 255 -3.81 19.09 -33.09
N ILE A 256 -2.86 19.92 -33.49
CA ILE A 256 -3.09 21.31 -33.90
C ILE A 256 -2.36 21.52 -35.21
N ASN A 257 -3.08 21.94 -36.26
CA ASN A 257 -2.46 22.21 -37.54
C ASN A 257 -1.78 23.59 -37.60
N THR A 258 -1.09 23.89 -38.70
CA THR A 258 -0.40 25.17 -38.91
C THR A 258 -1.31 26.41 -38.91
N SER A 259 -2.64 26.23 -39.03
CA SER A 259 -3.62 27.32 -38.91
C SER A 259 -4.06 27.57 -37.46
N GLY A 260 -3.61 26.75 -36.51
CA GLY A 260 -4.04 26.77 -35.11
C GLY A 260 -5.39 26.09 -34.87
N THR A 261 -5.88 25.30 -35.83
CA THR A 261 -7.12 24.54 -35.66
C THR A 261 -6.79 23.23 -34.95
N GLU A 262 -7.47 22.99 -33.83
CA GLU A 262 -7.44 21.72 -33.12
C GLU A 262 -8.22 20.65 -33.89
N TYR A 263 -7.62 19.47 -34.00
CA TYR A 263 -8.23 18.28 -34.56
C TYR A 263 -7.72 17.06 -33.79
N ASP A 264 -8.38 15.92 -33.94
CA ASP A 264 -7.99 14.67 -33.26
C ASP A 264 -7.93 14.73 -31.71
N PRO A 265 -8.86 15.39 -31.00
CA PRO A 265 -8.81 15.43 -29.54
C PRO A 265 -9.20 14.07 -28.95
N SER A 266 -8.44 13.55 -27.99
CA SER A 266 -8.82 12.37 -27.22
C SER A 266 -9.39 12.73 -25.85
N SER A 267 -10.31 11.90 -25.36
CA SER A 267 -10.70 11.93 -23.95
C SER A 267 -9.55 11.43 -23.07
N ALA A 268 -9.41 11.98 -21.87
CA ALA A 268 -8.43 11.50 -20.91
C ALA A 268 -8.66 10.01 -20.60
N ALA A 269 -7.64 9.20 -20.82
CA ALA A 269 -7.64 7.77 -20.49
C ALA A 269 -6.58 7.48 -19.42
N THR A 270 -6.92 6.68 -18.42
CA THR A 270 -5.97 6.24 -17.40
C THR A 270 -4.88 5.42 -18.06
N ILE A 271 -3.64 5.88 -17.95
CA ILE A 271 -2.46 5.24 -18.53
C ILE A 271 -1.68 4.43 -17.49
N VAL A 272 -1.71 4.81 -16.21
CA VAL A 272 -1.11 4.04 -15.13
C VAL A 272 -1.87 4.26 -13.82
N SER A 273 -2.00 3.21 -13.00
CA SER A 273 -2.48 3.31 -11.63
C SER A 273 -1.41 2.81 -10.66
N LEU A 274 -1.14 3.60 -9.63
CA LEU A 274 -0.31 3.21 -8.51
C LEU A 274 -1.26 2.62 -7.46
N THR A 275 -1.05 1.35 -7.11
CA THR A 275 -1.86 0.61 -6.14
C THR A 275 -0.91 -0.26 -5.33
N PRO A 276 -1.08 -0.38 -3.99
CA PRO A 276 -0.22 -1.27 -3.20
C PRO A 276 -0.35 -2.68 -3.75
N GLN A 277 0.75 -3.43 -3.81
CA GLN A 277 0.68 -4.83 -4.25
C GLN A 277 0.12 -5.76 -3.18
N TYR A 278 0.27 -5.40 -1.90
CA TYR A 278 -0.13 -6.22 -0.77
C TYR A 278 -0.92 -5.42 0.27
N GLU A 279 -1.83 -6.10 0.95
CA GLU A 279 -2.53 -5.62 2.14
C GLU A 279 -2.53 -6.71 3.20
N ALA A 280 -2.07 -6.39 4.40
CA ALA A 280 -2.09 -7.27 5.55
C ALA A 280 -3.23 -6.87 6.49
N THR A 281 -3.90 -7.88 7.05
CA THR A 281 -4.96 -7.74 8.04
C THR A 281 -4.77 -8.74 9.18
N VAL A 282 -5.10 -8.34 10.41
CA VAL A 282 -5.14 -9.25 11.56
C VAL A 282 -6.46 -10.01 11.53
N THR A 283 -6.37 -11.33 11.46
CA THR A 283 -7.55 -12.24 11.47
C THR A 283 -7.76 -12.91 12.83
N THR A 284 -6.68 -13.12 13.57
CA THR A 284 -6.67 -13.53 14.98
C THR A 284 -5.64 -12.66 15.69
N ALA A 285 -6.07 -11.88 16.67
CA ALA A 285 -5.20 -11.05 17.49
C ALA A 285 -4.69 -11.86 18.70
N PHE A 286 -3.61 -11.41 19.32
CA PHE A 286 -3.24 -11.91 20.66
C PHE A 286 -4.35 -11.55 21.66
N ASP A 287 -4.74 -12.51 22.48
CA ASP A 287 -5.85 -12.34 23.43
C ASP A 287 -5.68 -13.16 24.72
N ALA A 288 -4.48 -13.68 24.98
CA ALA A 288 -4.24 -14.46 26.18
C ALA A 288 -4.37 -13.63 27.46
N LEU A 289 -5.01 -14.24 28.46
CA LEU A 289 -5.07 -13.72 29.82
C LEU A 289 -3.90 -14.28 30.63
N ILE A 290 -3.05 -13.40 31.16
CA ILE A 290 -1.97 -13.73 32.08
C ILE A 290 -2.58 -14.21 33.40
N ASP A 291 -2.13 -15.38 33.84
CA ASP A 291 -2.67 -16.01 35.05
C ASP A 291 -1.98 -15.47 36.30
N VAL A 292 -2.76 -14.76 37.09
CA VAL A 292 -2.36 -14.19 38.37
C VAL A 292 -2.18 -15.28 39.44
N GLY A 293 -2.89 -16.40 39.35
CA GLY A 293 -2.70 -17.55 40.23
C GLY A 293 -1.37 -18.28 40.01
N ASP A 294 -0.87 -18.24 38.77
CA ASP A 294 0.42 -18.78 38.37
C ASP A 294 1.53 -17.70 38.42
N ASP A 295 1.41 -16.77 39.38
CA ASP A 295 2.37 -15.69 39.63
C ASP A 295 2.74 -14.83 38.40
N ARG A 296 1.84 -14.77 37.39
CA ARG A 296 2.03 -14.10 36.10
C ARG A 296 3.16 -14.69 35.24
N GLN A 297 3.47 -15.98 35.40
CA GLN A 297 4.48 -16.69 34.62
C GLN A 297 3.88 -17.51 33.46
N GLY A 298 2.55 -17.58 33.38
CA GLY A 298 1.82 -18.32 32.34
C GLY A 298 0.48 -17.66 32.00
N PHE A 299 -0.26 -18.28 31.08
CA PHE A 299 -1.62 -17.87 30.73
C PHE A 299 -2.67 -18.73 31.43
N GLU A 300 -3.89 -18.20 31.54
CA GLU A 300 -5.02 -18.85 32.21
C GLU A 300 -5.28 -20.25 31.63
N ASN A 301 -5.78 -21.16 32.47
CA ASN A 301 -6.08 -22.55 32.13
C ASN A 301 -4.83 -23.37 31.77
N SER A 302 -3.67 -22.96 32.30
CA SER A 302 -2.36 -23.56 31.99
C SER A 302 -2.04 -23.53 30.49
N ALA A 303 -2.58 -22.55 29.76
CA ALA A 303 -2.13 -22.28 28.42
C ALA A 303 -0.71 -21.71 28.48
N SER A 304 0.17 -22.22 27.63
CA SER A 304 1.54 -21.72 27.53
C SER A 304 1.76 -20.92 26.26
N ALA A 305 0.73 -20.77 25.41
CA ALA A 305 0.89 -20.16 24.10
C ALA A 305 -0.31 -19.34 23.68
N ASP A 306 -0.03 -18.30 22.89
CA ASP A 306 -0.99 -17.42 22.24
C ASP A 306 -0.57 -17.18 20.78
N ALA A 307 -1.51 -16.89 19.88
CA ALA A 307 -1.25 -16.84 18.45
C ALA A 307 -1.86 -15.63 17.73
N LEU A 308 -1.01 -14.91 17.02
CA LEU A 308 -1.37 -13.88 16.04
C LEU A 308 -1.46 -14.52 14.65
N THR A 309 -2.57 -14.31 13.96
CA THR A 309 -2.76 -14.73 12.56
C THR A 309 -3.01 -13.54 11.66
N LEU A 310 -2.17 -13.36 10.65
CA LEU A 310 -2.31 -12.34 9.62
C LEU A 310 -2.80 -12.97 8.31
N ASN A 311 -3.62 -12.24 7.57
CA ASN A 311 -3.91 -12.49 6.17
C ASN A 311 -3.23 -11.43 5.31
N VAL A 312 -2.36 -11.83 4.39
CA VAL A 312 -1.65 -10.96 3.45
C VAL A 312 -2.23 -11.20 2.06
N ASP A 313 -3.12 -10.31 1.63
CA ASP A 313 -3.77 -10.35 0.33
C ASP A 313 -2.93 -9.63 -0.72
N LYS A 314 -2.88 -10.21 -1.91
CA LYS A 314 -2.36 -9.54 -3.09
C LYS A 314 -3.47 -8.72 -3.74
N LEU A 315 -3.23 -7.44 -3.97
CA LEU A 315 -4.23 -6.50 -4.49
C LEU A 315 -4.12 -6.23 -5.99
N THR A 316 -2.99 -6.55 -6.61
CA THR A 316 -2.70 -6.24 -8.02
C THR A 316 -2.75 -7.48 -8.91
N THR A 317 -3.00 -7.26 -10.20
CA THR A 317 -3.04 -8.31 -11.24
C THR A 317 -2.19 -7.98 -12.48
N GLY A 318 -1.42 -6.88 -12.45
CA GLY A 318 -0.58 -6.38 -13.56
C GLY A 318 0.71 -5.71 -13.04
N LEU A 319 1.76 -5.62 -13.87
CA LEU A 319 3.08 -5.04 -13.52
C LEU A 319 3.58 -5.37 -12.09
N GLU A 320 3.40 -6.62 -11.70
CA GLU A 320 3.68 -7.08 -10.35
C GLU A 320 5.19 -7.20 -10.15
N LEU A 321 5.65 -6.80 -8.96
CA LEU A 321 7.00 -7.08 -8.53
C LEU A 321 7.00 -8.49 -7.94
N THR A 322 8.04 -9.28 -8.22
CA THR A 322 8.16 -10.61 -7.65
C THR A 322 8.68 -10.45 -6.22
N PRO A 323 7.95 -10.88 -5.17
CA PRO A 323 8.47 -10.79 -3.82
C PRO A 323 9.66 -11.74 -3.62
N GLU A 324 10.64 -11.32 -2.83
CA GLU A 324 11.74 -12.18 -2.36
C GLU A 324 11.66 -12.35 -0.84
N GLU A 325 11.42 -11.27 -0.10
CA GLU A 325 11.40 -11.31 1.37
C GLU A 325 10.15 -10.65 1.95
N ALA A 326 9.64 -11.19 3.06
CA ALA A 326 8.64 -10.52 3.87
C ALA A 326 9.16 -10.36 5.30
N THR A 327 8.99 -9.15 5.84
CA THR A 327 9.41 -8.74 7.18
C THR A 327 8.19 -8.35 8.00
N TYR A 328 8.08 -8.93 9.18
CA TYR A 328 7.03 -8.67 10.17
C TYR A 328 7.69 -8.09 11.41
N VAL A 329 7.32 -6.87 11.79
CA VAL A 329 7.81 -6.23 13.02
C VAL A 329 6.66 -6.20 14.01
N ILE A 330 6.71 -7.03 15.03
CA ILE A 330 5.73 -7.10 16.11
C ILE A 330 6.28 -6.28 17.28
N THR A 331 5.54 -5.27 17.72
CA THR A 331 5.91 -4.43 18.87
C THR A 331 5.15 -4.91 20.11
N GLY A 332 5.83 -5.02 21.25
CA GLY A 332 5.30 -5.47 22.55
C GLY A 332 6.35 -5.33 23.67
N ASP A 333 6.18 -6.01 24.80
CA ASP A 333 7.20 -6.22 25.84
C ASP A 333 7.66 -7.69 25.83
N PHE A 334 8.87 -7.90 25.36
CA PHE A 334 9.50 -9.21 25.22
C PHE A 334 10.53 -9.51 26.32
N SER A 335 10.53 -8.76 27.43
CA SER A 335 11.45 -8.99 28.55
C SER A 335 11.31 -10.37 29.19
N TRP A 336 10.14 -11.01 29.07
CA TRP A 336 9.89 -12.38 29.50
C TRP A 336 10.68 -13.43 28.71
N MET A 337 11.23 -13.09 27.54
CA MET A 337 12.09 -13.99 26.77
C MET A 337 13.51 -14.10 27.34
N LEU A 338 13.88 -13.28 28.34
CA LEU A 338 15.15 -13.42 29.07
C LEU A 338 15.15 -14.54 30.11
N ASP A 339 14.13 -15.41 30.08
CA ASP A 339 14.10 -16.62 30.89
C ASP A 339 15.24 -17.59 30.52
N ASP A 340 15.82 -18.28 31.50
CA ASP A 340 16.94 -19.21 31.29
C ASP A 340 16.60 -20.39 30.36
N SER A 341 15.31 -20.72 30.16
CA SER A 341 14.89 -21.73 29.18
C SER A 341 14.94 -21.23 27.74
N ILE A 342 14.98 -19.90 27.55
CA ILE A 342 15.02 -19.21 26.26
C ILE A 342 16.42 -18.58 26.06
N ASP A 343 16.86 -17.68 26.93
CA ASP A 343 18.21 -17.09 27.01
C ASP A 343 19.20 -18.08 27.63
N THR A 344 19.46 -19.18 26.91
CA THR A 344 20.19 -20.34 27.45
C THR A 344 21.64 -20.07 27.83
N ASP A 345 22.21 -18.94 27.39
CA ASP A 345 23.56 -18.50 27.78
C ASP A 345 23.57 -17.36 28.81
N GLU A 346 22.39 -16.93 29.28
CA GLU A 346 22.17 -15.87 30.26
C GLU A 346 22.88 -14.56 29.87
N SER A 347 22.98 -14.26 28.58
CA SER A 347 23.71 -13.09 28.09
C SER A 347 22.95 -11.78 28.22
N GLY A 348 21.63 -11.84 28.43
CA GLY A 348 20.73 -10.70 28.35
C GLY A 348 20.49 -10.22 26.91
N THR A 349 20.87 -11.02 25.91
CA THR A 349 20.66 -10.74 24.48
C THR A 349 20.22 -12.01 23.77
N LEU A 350 19.18 -11.93 22.95
CA LEU A 350 18.61 -13.13 22.34
C LEU A 350 19.09 -13.34 20.91
N THR A 351 19.65 -14.52 20.65
CA THR A 351 19.96 -14.95 19.28
C THR A 351 18.70 -15.45 18.56
N SER A 352 18.73 -15.52 17.22
CA SER A 352 17.61 -16.08 16.44
C SER A 352 17.25 -17.52 16.83
N ALA A 353 18.19 -18.30 17.35
CA ALA A 353 17.94 -19.68 17.77
C ALA A 353 17.22 -19.73 19.13
N GLU A 354 17.54 -18.80 20.03
CA GLU A 354 16.90 -18.67 21.35
C GLU A 354 15.48 -18.13 21.20
N ILE A 355 15.28 -17.11 20.37
CA ILE A 355 13.93 -16.59 20.06
C ILE A 355 13.03 -17.70 19.50
N ALA A 356 13.57 -18.65 18.74
CA ALA A 356 12.80 -19.77 18.20
C ALA A 356 12.28 -20.75 19.26
N ASN A 357 12.78 -20.71 20.50
CA ASN A 357 12.19 -21.45 21.63
C ASN A 357 10.91 -20.80 22.15
N ALA A 358 10.78 -19.48 21.97
CA ALA A 358 9.64 -18.67 22.42
C ALA A 358 8.64 -18.38 21.29
N VAL A 359 9.10 -18.35 20.03
CA VAL A 359 8.29 -17.95 18.88
C VAL A 359 8.35 -19.01 17.79
N THR A 360 7.17 -19.52 17.42
CA THR A 360 7.03 -20.33 16.20
C THR A 360 6.32 -19.54 15.13
N TYR A 361 6.78 -19.72 13.90
CA TYR A 361 6.22 -19.09 12.72
C TYR A 361 5.75 -20.17 11.73
N ALA A 362 4.55 -20.01 11.20
CA ALA A 362 4.00 -20.86 10.15
C ALA A 362 3.47 -19.99 9.01
N GLY A 363 3.95 -20.24 7.79
CA GLY A 363 3.67 -19.42 6.63
C GLY A 363 4.73 -19.65 5.55
N ASP A 364 5.39 -18.57 5.13
CA ASP A 364 6.56 -18.64 4.25
C ASP A 364 7.79 -19.32 4.89
N THR A 365 8.92 -19.38 4.19
CA THR A 365 10.13 -19.98 4.76
C THR A 365 10.80 -18.98 5.70
N LEU A 366 10.87 -19.32 6.99
CA LEU A 366 11.57 -18.51 7.99
C LEU A 366 13.04 -18.31 7.62
N LYS A 367 13.48 -17.05 7.56
CA LYS A 367 14.89 -16.68 7.33
C LYS A 367 15.59 -16.39 8.65
N SER A 368 14.97 -15.57 9.51
CA SER A 368 15.55 -15.19 10.81
C SER A 368 14.52 -14.59 11.76
N TYR A 369 14.83 -14.66 13.05
CA TYR A 369 14.28 -13.80 14.09
C TYR A 369 15.34 -12.81 14.56
N ALA A 370 14.91 -11.60 14.92
CA ALA A 370 15.72 -10.62 15.61
C ALA A 370 14.84 -9.87 16.61
N ILE A 371 15.40 -9.54 17.77
CA ILE A 371 14.77 -8.66 18.74
C ILE A 371 15.67 -7.43 18.91
N ASP A 372 15.08 -6.26 19.10
CA ASP A 372 15.85 -5.05 19.38
C ASP A 372 16.44 -5.07 20.81
N THR A 373 17.35 -4.13 21.10
CA THR A 373 18.05 -4.12 22.40
C THR A 373 17.17 -3.71 23.56
N ASP A 374 16.07 -3.00 23.30
CA ASP A 374 15.14 -2.57 24.34
C ASP A 374 14.07 -3.64 24.62
N LEU A 375 14.08 -4.76 23.86
CA LEU A 375 13.13 -5.87 23.95
C LEU A 375 11.68 -5.43 23.69
N THR A 376 11.52 -4.51 22.75
CA THR A 376 10.22 -3.92 22.38
C THR A 376 9.77 -4.25 20.97
N GLU A 377 10.67 -4.71 20.09
CA GLU A 377 10.39 -5.02 18.69
C GLU A 377 10.97 -6.38 18.31
N LEU A 378 10.07 -7.34 18.01
CA LEU A 378 10.41 -8.61 17.40
C LEU A 378 10.28 -8.49 15.87
N THR A 379 11.39 -8.65 15.17
CA THR A 379 11.45 -8.72 13.71
C THR A 379 11.54 -10.17 13.25
N VAL A 380 10.57 -10.61 12.45
CA VAL A 380 10.55 -11.90 11.76
C VAL A 380 10.78 -11.66 10.28
N THR A 381 11.86 -12.21 9.72
CA THR A 381 12.16 -12.13 8.29
C THR A 381 11.98 -13.49 7.65
N THR A 382 11.39 -13.51 6.46
CA THR A 382 11.03 -14.72 5.75
C THR A 382 11.42 -14.58 4.28
N THR A 383 11.82 -15.69 3.67
CA THR A 383 11.97 -15.78 2.22
C THR A 383 10.66 -16.28 1.62
N THR A 384 10.18 -15.57 0.62
CA THR A 384 8.92 -15.85 -0.09
C THR A 384 9.20 -16.57 -1.40
N GLY A 385 8.17 -17.20 -1.98
CA GLY A 385 8.27 -17.77 -3.32
C GLY A 385 7.95 -16.72 -4.38
N ALA A 386 7.29 -17.13 -5.47
CA ALA A 386 6.74 -16.17 -6.45
C ALA A 386 5.58 -15.31 -5.89
N ALA A 387 5.14 -15.56 -4.66
CA ALA A 387 4.12 -14.83 -3.94
C ALA A 387 4.34 -15.01 -2.42
N VAL A 388 3.92 -14.02 -1.64
CA VAL A 388 3.78 -14.14 -0.18
C VAL A 388 2.67 -15.14 0.15
N THR A 389 2.87 -15.99 1.15
CA THR A 389 1.81 -16.88 1.61
C THR A 389 0.65 -16.06 2.18
N ALA A 390 -0.60 -16.43 1.85
CA ALA A 390 -1.75 -15.63 2.27
C ALA A 390 -1.94 -15.62 3.79
N THR A 391 -1.64 -16.72 4.49
CA THR A 391 -1.85 -16.83 5.94
C THR A 391 -0.52 -16.97 6.67
N GLN A 392 -0.30 -16.08 7.64
CA GLN A 392 0.92 -16.02 8.45
C GLN A 392 0.53 -16.19 9.92
N VAL A 393 1.14 -17.13 10.62
CA VAL A 393 0.83 -17.40 12.03
C VAL A 393 2.08 -17.26 12.86
N PHE A 394 2.01 -16.44 13.90
CA PHE A 394 3.03 -16.27 14.93
C PHE A 394 2.46 -16.80 16.23
N THR A 395 3.12 -17.79 16.84
CA THR A 395 2.70 -18.33 18.13
C THR A 395 3.78 -18.05 19.16
N PHE A 396 3.44 -17.25 20.16
CA PHE A 396 4.28 -16.96 21.31
C PHE A 396 4.05 -18.03 22.36
N THR A 397 5.13 -18.59 22.89
CA THR A 397 5.13 -19.59 23.94
C THR A 397 5.91 -19.04 25.13
N VAL A 398 5.24 -18.86 26.26
CA VAL A 398 5.87 -18.40 27.50
C VAL A 398 6.42 -19.60 28.29
N PRO A 399 7.46 -19.41 29.13
CA PRO A 399 8.08 -20.50 29.91
C PRO A 399 7.07 -21.28 30.78
N GLY A 400 6.05 -20.59 31.28
CA GLY A 400 4.99 -21.17 32.11
C GLY A 400 5.28 -21.08 33.60
N TYR A 401 4.36 -21.60 34.42
CA TYR A 401 4.45 -21.55 35.87
C TYR A 401 5.49 -22.52 36.45
N ASP A 402 6.41 -22.02 37.28
CA ASP A 402 7.44 -22.83 37.95
C ASP A 402 7.00 -23.38 39.32
N ASN A 403 5.70 -23.39 39.61
CA ASN A 403 5.16 -23.81 40.90
C ASN A 403 5.66 -22.93 42.07
N GLY A 404 5.78 -21.62 41.82
CA GLY A 404 6.05 -20.57 42.81
C GLY A 404 7.52 -20.44 43.20
N ALA A 405 8.43 -21.00 42.39
CA ALA A 405 9.87 -20.85 42.55
C ALA A 405 10.34 -19.44 42.15
N MET A 406 9.57 -18.71 41.32
CA MET A 406 9.90 -17.38 40.81
C MET A 406 11.24 -17.34 40.06
N GLU A 407 11.60 -18.45 39.42
CA GLU A 407 12.73 -18.61 38.50
C GLU A 407 12.37 -18.08 37.11
N HIS A 408 11.11 -18.21 36.67
CA HIS A 408 10.64 -17.62 35.41
C HIS A 408 10.26 -16.13 35.55
N PRO A 409 10.51 -15.30 34.52
CA PRO A 409 10.17 -13.87 34.54
C PRO A 409 8.65 -13.65 34.54
N VAL A 410 8.25 -12.54 35.15
CA VAL A 410 6.85 -12.09 35.17
C VAL A 410 6.47 -11.48 33.83
N ILE A 411 5.34 -11.91 33.28
CA ILE A 411 4.75 -11.37 32.06
C ILE A 411 3.96 -10.10 32.40
N ASN A 412 4.18 -9.03 31.64
CA ASN A 412 3.47 -7.77 31.76
C ASN A 412 2.21 -7.70 30.89
N VAL A 413 1.20 -7.01 31.40
CA VAL A 413 0.07 -6.52 30.59
C VAL A 413 0.65 -5.63 29.49
N GLN A 414 0.21 -5.84 28.25
CA GLN A 414 0.80 -5.18 27.11
C GLN A 414 -0.13 -5.20 25.90
N ASP A 415 -0.01 -4.17 25.07
CA ASP A 415 -0.62 -4.09 23.76
C ASP A 415 0.39 -4.51 22.69
N PHE A 416 -0.09 -5.15 21.63
CA PHE A 416 0.71 -5.54 20.48
C PHE A 416 0.32 -4.75 19.23
N THR A 417 1.32 -4.43 18.42
CA THR A 417 1.11 -3.92 17.05
C THR A 417 1.97 -4.70 16.07
N VAL A 418 1.63 -4.68 14.78
CA VAL A 418 2.42 -5.36 13.76
C VAL A 418 2.54 -4.53 12.48
N LYS A 419 3.76 -4.44 11.95
CA LYS A 419 4.05 -3.86 10.64
C LYS A 419 4.46 -4.97 9.68
N VAL A 420 3.93 -4.93 8.45
CA VAL A 420 4.27 -5.89 7.40
C VAL A 420 4.87 -5.17 6.20
N ASP A 421 6.07 -5.59 5.82
CA ASP A 421 6.82 -5.07 4.67
C ASP A 421 7.23 -6.24 3.77
N VAL A 422 6.99 -6.13 2.46
CA VAL A 422 7.38 -7.14 1.46
C VAL A 422 8.40 -6.52 0.54
N GLN A 423 9.56 -7.13 0.36
CA GLN A 423 10.61 -6.69 -0.56
C GLN A 423 10.57 -7.52 -1.85
N ASP A 424 10.81 -6.88 -2.99
CA ASP A 424 10.94 -7.56 -4.27
C ASP A 424 12.31 -8.24 -4.45
N ASP A 425 12.45 -8.98 -5.56
CA ASP A 425 13.62 -9.79 -5.91
C ASP A 425 14.73 -9.05 -6.68
N ASP A 426 14.72 -7.71 -6.64
CA ASP A 426 15.64 -6.86 -7.40
C ASP A 426 15.63 -7.11 -8.91
N ALA A 427 14.64 -7.81 -9.49
CA ALA A 427 14.63 -8.05 -10.93
C ALA A 427 14.41 -6.77 -11.73
N PHE A 428 13.74 -5.78 -11.12
CA PHE A 428 13.36 -4.52 -11.76
C PHE A 428 14.33 -3.37 -11.47
N THR A 429 15.05 -3.41 -10.34
CA THR A 429 15.94 -2.36 -9.86
C THR A 429 17.30 -2.95 -9.44
N THR A 430 18.24 -2.14 -8.94
CA THR A 430 19.48 -2.69 -8.33
C THR A 430 19.40 -2.84 -6.82
N ASP A 431 18.31 -2.36 -6.21
CA ASP A 431 18.07 -2.30 -4.77
C ASP A 431 16.62 -2.68 -4.46
N PRO A 432 16.34 -3.44 -3.38
CA PRO A 432 15.00 -3.97 -3.14
C PRO A 432 13.96 -2.88 -2.95
N VAL A 433 12.85 -3.03 -3.64
CA VAL A 433 11.66 -2.22 -3.52
C VAL A 433 10.80 -2.76 -2.38
N ASN A 434 10.55 -1.90 -1.39
CA ASN A 434 9.60 -2.19 -0.32
C ASN A 434 8.14 -1.95 -0.78
N MET A 435 7.40 -3.04 -0.92
CA MET A 435 5.95 -3.13 -1.06
C MET A 435 5.32 -3.24 0.33
N SER A 436 4.96 -2.10 0.91
CA SER A 436 4.46 -2.08 2.29
C SER A 436 3.03 -2.61 2.33
N ALA A 437 2.80 -3.67 3.10
CA ALA A 437 1.49 -4.31 3.23
C ALA A 437 0.65 -3.72 4.38
N ASN A 438 0.92 -2.47 4.79
CA ASN A 438 0.34 -1.71 5.91
C ASN A 438 1.08 -1.79 7.27
N LEU A 439 0.88 -0.72 8.05
CA LEU A 439 1.07 -0.69 9.50
C LEU A 439 -0.26 -1.07 10.17
N ILE A 440 -0.29 -2.19 10.88
CA ILE A 440 -1.45 -2.63 11.65
C ILE A 440 -1.22 -2.25 13.10
N THR A 441 -1.98 -1.27 13.58
CA THR A 441 -1.78 -0.69 14.92
C THR A 441 -2.47 -1.47 16.04
N ASP A 442 -3.11 -2.59 15.74
CA ASP A 442 -3.80 -3.44 16.72
C ASP A 442 -3.57 -4.90 16.34
N ALA A 443 -2.68 -5.55 17.07
CA ALA A 443 -2.40 -6.98 16.98
C ALA A 443 -2.88 -7.72 18.24
N GLY A 444 -3.72 -7.09 19.06
CA GLY A 444 -4.24 -7.64 20.32
C GLY A 444 -3.52 -7.16 21.56
N GLU A 445 -3.89 -7.74 22.70
CA GLU A 445 -3.38 -7.38 24.02
C GLU A 445 -3.30 -8.62 24.92
N TRP A 446 -2.40 -8.58 25.90
CA TRP A 446 -2.41 -9.52 27.02
C TRP A 446 -2.86 -8.80 28.28
N ASP A 447 -3.86 -9.39 28.92
CA ASP A 447 -4.55 -8.81 30.07
C ASP A 447 -4.42 -9.70 31.31
N LEU A 448 -4.76 -9.20 32.51
CA LEU A 448 -4.74 -10.02 33.73
C LEU A 448 -6.09 -10.71 33.95
N ASN A 449 -6.06 -12.00 34.30
CA ASN A 449 -7.26 -12.69 34.84
C ASN A 449 -7.54 -12.35 36.33
N GLY A 450 -6.79 -11.40 36.92
CA GLY A 450 -6.85 -11.07 38.34
C GLY A 450 -6.64 -9.58 38.67
N SER A 451 -6.23 -9.30 39.91
CA SER A 451 -6.04 -7.94 40.44
C SER A 451 -4.69 -7.75 41.10
N VAL A 452 -3.98 -6.69 40.74
CA VAL A 452 -2.81 -6.17 41.47
C VAL A 452 -3.13 -4.81 42.10
N ILE A 453 -2.91 -4.67 43.41
CA ILE A 453 -3.14 -3.44 44.18
C ILE A 453 -1.97 -3.16 45.10
N TYR A 454 -1.42 -1.95 45.01
CA TYR A 454 -0.34 -1.45 45.83
C TYR A 454 -0.83 -0.59 47.01
N LEU A 455 -0.28 -0.87 48.18
CA LEU A 455 -0.22 0.05 49.31
C LEU A 455 1.23 0.56 49.42
N PRO A 456 1.57 1.71 48.79
CA PRO A 456 2.96 2.17 48.69
C PRO A 456 3.58 2.54 50.04
N TYR A 457 2.76 2.77 51.07
CA TYR A 457 3.25 3.22 52.37
C TYR A 457 2.33 2.78 53.51
N VAL A 458 2.85 1.91 54.38
CA VAL A 458 2.18 1.47 55.61
C VAL A 458 3.14 1.58 56.80
N PRO A 459 2.88 2.44 57.80
CA PRO A 459 3.75 2.61 58.95
C PRO A 459 3.44 1.61 60.08
N PHE A 460 4.40 0.73 60.37
CA PHE A 460 4.37 -0.20 61.49
C PHE A 460 5.21 0.33 62.67
N GLY A 461 4.77 0.10 63.89
CA GLY A 461 5.58 0.41 65.08
C GLY A 461 4.77 0.57 66.36
N PRO A 462 5.43 0.80 67.51
CA PRO A 462 4.77 0.83 68.81
C PRO A 462 3.71 1.94 68.96
N ASN A 463 3.83 3.00 68.17
CA ASN A 463 2.95 4.16 68.20
C ASN A 463 1.96 4.20 67.02
N THR A 464 1.96 3.20 66.14
CA THR A 464 1.07 3.13 64.98
C THR A 464 0.34 1.80 64.94
N GLN A 465 -0.93 1.84 64.57
CA GLN A 465 -1.76 0.66 64.35
C GLN A 465 -2.24 0.71 62.90
N PRO A 466 -1.61 -0.04 61.98
CA PRO A 466 -2.08 -0.14 60.62
C PRO A 466 -3.49 -0.73 60.55
N ILE A 467 -4.20 -0.42 59.47
CA ILE A 467 -5.51 -0.96 59.12
C ILE A 467 -5.40 -1.38 57.68
N ILE A 468 -5.43 -2.69 57.44
CA ILE A 468 -5.32 -3.25 56.10
C ILE A 468 -6.52 -4.15 55.90
N ARG A 469 -7.37 -3.80 54.94
CA ARG A 469 -8.54 -4.60 54.58
C ARG A 469 -8.44 -5.00 53.12
N HIS A 470 -8.58 -6.28 52.85
CA HIS A 470 -8.81 -6.79 51.50
C HIS A 470 -10.31 -7.05 51.36
N THR A 471 -10.90 -6.65 50.25
CA THR A 471 -12.31 -6.87 49.95
C THR A 471 -12.41 -7.51 48.59
N ASN A 472 -13.11 -8.64 48.51
CA ASN A 472 -13.58 -9.23 47.28
C ASN A 472 -15.11 -9.06 47.22
N LYS A 473 -15.63 -8.17 46.36
CA LYS A 473 -17.09 -7.97 46.19
C LYS A 473 -17.71 -8.99 45.22
N GLY A 474 -16.87 -9.76 44.53
CA GLY A 474 -17.27 -10.79 43.58
C GLY A 474 -17.86 -12.02 44.26
N ASN A 475 -18.19 -13.03 43.46
CA ASN A 475 -18.72 -14.32 43.92
C ASN A 475 -17.70 -15.46 43.85
N GLN A 476 -16.54 -15.22 43.26
CA GLN A 476 -15.44 -16.18 43.13
C GLN A 476 -14.51 -16.08 44.34
N THR A 477 -13.95 -17.21 44.75
CA THR A 477 -12.78 -17.27 45.63
C THR A 477 -11.57 -17.45 44.74
N GLY A 478 -10.52 -16.68 44.97
CA GLY A 478 -9.26 -16.83 44.25
C GLY A 478 -8.08 -16.58 45.17
N ASP A 479 -6.91 -17.05 44.78
CA ASP A 479 -5.71 -16.97 45.61
C ASP A 479 -5.34 -15.51 45.89
N LEU A 480 -4.79 -15.26 47.07
CA LEU A 480 -4.35 -13.93 47.49
C LEU A 480 -2.90 -14.03 47.96
N THR A 481 -1.99 -13.50 47.17
CA THR A 481 -0.59 -13.37 47.56
C THR A 481 -0.28 -11.94 47.94
N VAL A 482 0.70 -11.77 48.84
CA VAL A 482 1.16 -10.46 49.30
C VAL A 482 2.67 -10.43 49.20
N ARG A 483 3.21 -9.37 48.61
CA ARG A 483 4.65 -9.09 48.59
C ARG A 483 4.92 -7.76 49.30
N TYR A 484 6.14 -7.58 49.79
CA TYR A 484 6.52 -6.42 50.57
C TYR A 484 7.89 -5.84 50.20
N MET A 485 8.07 -4.55 50.45
CA MET A 485 9.38 -3.89 50.52
C MET A 485 9.45 -2.98 51.75
N VAL A 486 10.49 -3.15 52.57
CA VAL A 486 10.74 -2.27 53.72
C VAL A 486 11.57 -1.06 53.29
N GLU A 487 11.05 0.14 53.56
CA GLU A 487 11.67 1.40 53.17
C GLU A 487 13.10 1.52 53.73
N GLY A 488 14.07 1.73 52.84
CA GLY A 488 15.47 1.92 53.21
C GLY A 488 16.22 0.64 53.55
N VAL A 489 15.58 -0.53 53.38
CA VAL A 489 16.19 -1.86 53.56
C VAL A 489 16.13 -2.65 52.27
N ASP A 490 14.93 -2.82 51.71
CA ASP A 490 14.71 -3.63 50.52
C ASP A 490 14.81 -2.77 49.25
N THR A 491 15.42 -3.34 48.21
CA THR A 491 15.51 -2.73 46.87
C THR A 491 14.67 -3.47 45.83
N SER A 492 13.98 -4.54 46.22
CA SER A 492 13.15 -5.42 45.38
C SER A 492 12.01 -6.01 46.22
N TRP A 493 10.96 -6.49 45.55
CA TRP A 493 9.81 -7.13 46.21
C TRP A 493 10.21 -8.45 46.83
N ASN A 494 9.88 -8.64 48.11
CA ASN A 494 10.04 -9.91 48.83
C ASN A 494 8.67 -10.59 48.96
N ALA A 495 8.61 -11.89 48.71
CA ALA A 495 7.39 -12.67 48.95
C ALA A 495 7.09 -12.78 50.45
N LEU A 496 5.85 -12.51 50.86
CA LEU A 496 5.43 -12.66 52.26
C LEU A 496 4.98 -14.11 52.53
N SER A 497 5.92 -15.05 52.38
CA SER A 497 5.67 -16.50 52.34
C SER A 497 5.07 -17.08 53.64
N ALA A 498 5.38 -16.48 54.80
CA ALA A 498 4.91 -16.95 56.10
C ALA A 498 3.43 -16.60 56.41
N ALA A 499 2.80 -15.74 55.61
CA ALA A 499 1.52 -15.13 55.97
C ALA A 499 0.31 -16.08 55.93
N ASN A 500 0.43 -17.32 55.41
CA ASN A 500 -0.69 -18.25 55.21
C ASN A 500 -1.95 -17.50 54.77
N VAL A 501 -1.82 -16.67 53.74
CA VAL A 501 -2.91 -15.82 53.32
C VAL A 501 -3.95 -16.72 52.67
N ASP A 502 -5.01 -17.04 53.41
CA ASP A 502 -6.13 -17.81 52.88
C ASP A 502 -6.65 -17.14 51.61
N ASP A 503 -7.10 -17.93 50.62
CA ASP A 503 -7.68 -17.49 49.36
C ASP A 503 -8.73 -16.39 49.59
N ALA A 504 -8.74 -15.34 48.79
CA ALA A 504 -9.70 -14.24 48.85
C ALA A 504 -11.14 -14.69 48.57
N THR A 505 -11.83 -15.22 49.58
CA THR A 505 -13.28 -15.49 49.51
C THR A 505 -14.08 -14.19 49.45
N PRO A 506 -15.31 -14.22 48.89
CA PRO A 506 -16.23 -13.08 48.92
C PRO A 506 -16.39 -12.45 50.31
N GLY A 507 -16.30 -11.12 50.38
CA GLY A 507 -16.43 -10.32 51.60
C GLY A 507 -15.18 -9.50 51.96
N VAL A 508 -15.19 -8.94 53.18
CA VAL A 508 -14.11 -8.10 53.71
C VAL A 508 -13.27 -8.88 54.70
N ARG A 509 -11.95 -8.88 54.51
CA ARG A 509 -10.96 -9.55 55.34
C ARG A 509 -10.04 -8.57 56.05
N ASN A 510 -9.63 -8.93 57.26
CA ASN A 510 -8.65 -8.16 58.02
C ASN A 510 -7.26 -8.72 57.79
N MET A 511 -6.43 -7.99 57.06
CA MET A 511 -5.09 -8.45 56.70
C MET A 511 -4.04 -8.08 57.75
N LEU A 512 -4.39 -7.20 58.70
CA LEU A 512 -3.43 -6.64 59.65
C LEU A 512 -2.64 -7.69 60.42
N THR A 513 -3.33 -8.63 61.08
CA THR A 513 -2.67 -9.61 61.96
C THR A 513 -1.80 -10.56 61.13
N LEU A 514 -2.33 -11.06 60.01
CA LEU A 514 -1.61 -11.95 59.10
C LEU A 514 -0.31 -11.30 58.60
N ILE A 515 -0.39 -10.06 58.13
CA ILE A 515 0.79 -9.34 57.62
C ILE A 515 1.76 -8.98 58.74
N THR A 516 1.27 -8.55 59.92
CA THR A 516 2.15 -8.19 61.04
C THR A 516 2.91 -9.40 61.57
N ASP A 517 2.24 -10.55 61.70
CA ASP A 517 2.86 -11.77 62.19
C ASP A 517 3.88 -12.31 61.17
N ALA A 518 3.55 -12.29 59.87
CA ALA A 518 4.47 -12.70 58.83
C ALA A 518 5.72 -11.80 58.73
N LEU A 519 5.55 -10.48 58.76
CA LEU A 519 6.67 -9.54 58.76
C LEU A 519 7.55 -9.72 60.00
N LYS A 520 6.96 -10.05 61.15
CA LYS A 520 7.69 -10.35 62.37
C LYS A 520 8.53 -11.63 62.24
N ASP A 521 8.01 -12.65 61.57
CA ASP A 521 8.76 -13.88 61.28
C ASP A 521 9.93 -13.63 60.31
N GLU A 522 9.79 -12.67 59.39
CA GLU A 522 10.87 -12.16 58.53
C GLU A 522 11.87 -11.22 59.27
N GLY A 523 11.67 -10.99 60.58
CA GLY A 523 12.55 -10.21 61.44
C GLY A 523 12.13 -8.75 61.69
N TYR A 524 10.96 -8.33 61.20
CA TYR A 524 10.43 -6.97 61.37
C TYR A 524 9.36 -6.90 62.46
N ASP A 525 9.77 -6.72 63.72
CA ASP A 525 8.86 -6.69 64.88
C ASP A 525 8.32 -5.29 65.20
N ALA A 526 7.06 -5.03 64.82
CA ALA A 526 6.38 -3.75 65.03
C ALA A 526 6.14 -3.41 66.51
N THR A 527 6.33 -4.36 67.43
CA THR A 527 6.18 -4.13 68.88
C THR A 527 7.43 -3.55 69.52
N THR A 528 8.60 -3.74 68.90
CA THR A 528 9.89 -3.24 69.38
C THR A 528 10.37 -2.06 68.55
N ASP A 529 10.21 -2.12 67.23
CA ASP A 529 10.80 -1.17 66.28
C ASP A 529 9.75 -0.58 65.34
N GLY A 530 10.02 0.64 64.88
CA GLY A 530 9.20 1.32 63.88
C GLY A 530 9.82 1.18 62.49
N PHE A 531 9.02 0.74 61.52
CA PHE A 531 9.43 0.59 60.13
C PHE A 531 8.25 0.91 59.18
N LYS A 532 8.54 1.03 57.89
CA LYS A 532 7.53 1.36 56.89
C LYS A 532 7.64 0.38 55.73
N VAL A 533 6.49 -0.03 55.23
CA VAL A 533 6.39 -1.12 54.25
C VAL A 533 5.53 -0.68 53.08
N ALA A 534 5.99 -0.92 51.86
CA ALA A 534 5.14 -0.99 50.68
C ALA A 534 4.63 -2.43 50.56
N LEU A 535 3.33 -2.61 50.27
CA LEU A 535 2.71 -3.91 50.09
C LEU A 535 2.09 -4.00 48.70
N GLU A 536 2.25 -5.14 48.03
CA GLU A 536 1.56 -5.51 46.80
C GLU A 536 0.59 -6.64 47.13
N PHE A 537 -0.68 -6.47 46.77
CA PHE A 537 -1.71 -7.49 46.87
C PHE A 537 -2.02 -7.98 45.48
N VAL A 538 -1.86 -9.28 45.28
CA VAL A 538 -2.16 -9.95 44.02
C VAL A 538 -3.29 -10.93 44.30
N THR A 539 -4.42 -10.75 43.63
CA THR A 539 -5.64 -11.56 43.86
C THR A 539 -6.10 -12.19 42.56
N ASN A 540 -6.27 -13.51 42.51
CA ASN A 540 -6.79 -14.20 41.33
C ASN A 540 -8.33 -14.15 41.25
N VAL A 541 -8.89 -12.94 41.26
CA VAL A 541 -10.30 -12.66 40.99
C VAL A 541 -10.39 -11.36 40.18
N PRO A 542 -11.49 -11.13 39.42
CA PRO A 542 -11.60 -9.98 38.54
C PRO A 542 -11.19 -8.67 39.22
N SER A 543 -10.31 -7.93 38.56
CA SER A 543 -9.78 -6.64 38.98
C SER A 543 -10.85 -5.70 39.55
N GLU A 544 -12.02 -5.61 38.90
CA GLU A 544 -13.13 -4.77 39.35
C GLU A 544 -13.74 -5.18 40.69
N ASP A 545 -13.56 -6.44 41.09
CA ASP A 545 -14.09 -7.06 42.31
C ASP A 545 -13.20 -6.90 43.54
N VAL A 546 -11.97 -6.43 43.36
CA VAL A 546 -11.00 -6.32 44.45
C VAL A 546 -10.82 -4.88 44.90
N PHE A 547 -10.89 -4.68 46.21
CA PHE A 547 -10.56 -3.41 46.86
C PHE A 547 -9.69 -3.65 48.07
N VAL A 548 -8.50 -3.03 48.09
CA VAL A 548 -7.67 -2.97 49.29
C VAL A 548 -7.83 -1.59 49.92
N TYR A 549 -8.11 -1.55 51.21
CA TYR A 549 -8.12 -0.32 52.00
C TYR A 549 -6.90 -0.30 52.93
N GLY A 550 -6.10 0.76 52.78
CA GLY A 550 -5.01 1.12 53.68
C GLY A 550 -5.40 2.25 54.63
N GLY A 551 -5.04 2.10 55.90
CA GLY A 551 -5.14 3.14 56.91
C GLY A 551 -4.13 2.94 58.02
N ALA A 552 -3.93 3.95 58.87
CA ALA A 552 -3.17 3.82 60.09
C ALA A 552 -3.78 4.69 61.19
N LYS A 553 -3.67 4.25 62.44
CA LYS A 553 -4.03 5.05 63.62
C LYS A 553 -2.78 5.30 64.44
N VAL A 554 -2.53 6.56 64.80
CA VAL A 554 -1.51 6.88 65.82
C VAL A 554 -2.11 6.57 67.19
N THR A 555 -1.40 5.79 68.01
CA THR A 555 -1.94 5.29 69.30
C THR A 555 -1.99 6.35 70.41
N ALA A 556 -1.52 7.56 70.14
CA ALA A 556 -1.62 8.71 71.04
C ALA A 556 -3.08 9.13 71.24
N GLU A 557 -3.39 9.56 72.47
CA GLU A 557 -4.74 10.03 72.84
C GLU A 557 -5.14 11.24 71.97
N GLY A 558 -6.38 11.21 71.45
CA GLY A 558 -6.94 12.29 70.63
C GLY A 558 -6.56 12.28 69.15
N GLN A 559 -5.82 11.29 68.66
CA GLN A 559 -5.51 11.15 67.23
C GLN A 559 -6.56 10.32 66.47
N ASP A 560 -6.92 10.78 65.27
CA ASP A 560 -7.85 10.10 64.38
C ASP A 560 -7.13 9.17 63.38
N ARG A 561 -7.88 8.36 62.65
CA ARG A 561 -7.37 7.48 61.61
C ARG A 561 -6.91 8.29 60.40
N ILE A 562 -5.76 7.91 59.84
CA ILE A 562 -5.22 8.44 58.59
C ILE A 562 -5.51 7.41 57.51
N HIS A 563 -6.03 7.86 56.37
CA HIS A 563 -6.15 7.04 55.17
C HIS A 563 -4.82 6.99 54.43
N LEU A 564 -4.43 5.80 54.00
CA LEU A 564 -3.23 5.58 53.19
C LEU A 564 -3.69 5.37 51.75
N GLY A 565 -3.01 6.02 50.80
CA GLY A 565 -3.32 5.87 49.39
C GLY A 565 -3.20 4.41 48.95
N THR A 566 -4.10 3.98 48.08
CA THR A 566 -4.09 2.68 47.41
C THR A 566 -3.98 2.94 45.92
N LEU A 567 -3.06 2.27 45.24
CA LEU A 567 -2.89 2.37 43.79
C LEU A 567 -3.25 1.02 43.19
N LYS A 568 -4.09 1.02 42.17
CA LYS A 568 -4.47 -0.19 41.44
C LYS A 568 -3.78 -0.11 40.08
N ASP A 569 -3.22 -1.23 39.63
CA ASP A 569 -2.28 -1.27 38.50
C ASP A 569 -2.82 -2.06 37.30
N ASN A 570 -4.13 -2.36 37.29
CA ASN A 570 -4.79 -3.08 36.20
C ASN A 570 -5.78 -2.17 35.45
N ASP A 571 -5.41 -0.89 35.27
CA ASP A 571 -6.14 0.09 34.45
C ASP A 571 -5.20 0.68 33.38
#